data_AF-X0XE10-F1
#
_entry.id   AF-X0XE10-F1
#
_cell.length_a   1.000
_cell.length_b   1.000
_cell.length_c   1.000
_cell.angle_alpha   90.00
_cell.angle_beta   90.00
_cell.angle_gamma   90.00
#
_symmetry.space_group_name_H-M   'P 1'
#
loop_
_entity.id
_entity.type
_entity.pdbx_description
1 polymer ?
#
loop_
_entity_poly.entity_id
_entity_poly.type
_entity_poly.pdbx_seq_one_letter_code
_entity_poly.pdbx_strand_id
1 'polypeptide(L)' 'VSLNASRHNFATHLLENGIDLRYIQELLGHKHSKTTEIYTFVSRKFLGKIKSPLDTIKGSE' A
#
# COMPACT_ATOMS: atom_id res chain seq x y z
N VAL A 1 24.38 2.95 10.73
CA VAL A 1 23.47 2.61 9.61
C VAL A 1 22.21 2.00 10.22
N SER A 2 21.10 2.72 10.17
CA SER A 2 19.97 2.58 11.10
C SER A 2 18.92 1.58 10.58
N LEU A 3 18.51 0.65 11.45
CA LEU A 3 17.52 -0.44 11.22
C LEU A 3 16.25 0.01 10.47
N ASN A 4 15.86 1.28 10.62
CA ASN A 4 14.70 1.88 9.96
C ASN A 4 14.86 2.01 8.45
N ALA A 5 16.07 2.23 7.92
CA ALA A 5 16.31 2.34 6.49
C ALA A 5 16.06 1.01 5.76
N SER A 6 16.46 -0.12 6.36
CA SER A 6 16.20 -1.45 5.82
C SER A 6 14.72 -1.81 5.83
N ARG A 7 14.00 -1.48 6.92
CA ARG A 7 12.54 -1.65 7.00
C ARG A 7 11.80 -0.78 5.99
N HIS A 8 12.29 0.44 5.78
CA HIS A 8 11.73 1.36 4.79
C HIS A 8 11.90 0.84 3.36
N ASN A 9 13.10 0.42 2.97
CA ASN A 9 13.35 -0.15 1.66
C ASN A 9 12.53 -1.43 1.42
N PHE A 10 12.40 -2.31 2.43
CA PHE A 10 11.60 -3.53 2.33
C PHE A 10 10.11 -3.24 2.11
N ALA A 11 9.53 -2.33 2.91
CA ALA A 11 8.13 -1.93 2.77
C ALA A 11 7.84 -1.24 1.44
N THR A 12 8.72 -0.34 1.01
CA THR A 12 8.64 0.34 -0.29
C THR A 12 8.65 -0.66 -1.44
N HIS A 13 9.56 -1.65 -1.41
CA HIS A 13 9.63 -2.68 -2.44
C HIS A 13 8.34 -3.54 -2.50
N LEU A 14 7.78 -3.92 -1.36
CA LEU A 14 6.52 -4.68 -1.32
C LEU A 14 5.34 -3.89 -1.89
N LEU A 15 5.27 -2.57 -1.62
CA LEU A 15 4.23 -1.71 -2.20
C LEU A 15 4.39 -1.51 -3.70
N GLU A 16 5.62 -1.37 -4.18
CA GLU A 16 5.90 -1.25 -5.61
C GLU A 16 5.49 -2.51 -6.38
N ASN A 17 5.61 -3.69 -5.74
CA ASN A 17 5.11 -4.96 -6.25
C ASN A 17 3.59 -5.15 -6.07
N GLY A 18 2.89 -4.18 -5.46
CA GLY A 18 1.44 -4.18 -5.32
C GLY A 18 0.88 -4.99 -4.16
N ILE A 19 1.71 -5.31 -3.17
CA ILE A 19 1.24 -5.94 -1.93
C ILE A 19 0.47 -4.89 -1.12
N ASP A 20 -0.69 -5.27 -0.59
CA ASP A 20 -1.51 -4.40 0.24
C ASP A 20 -0.78 -3.99 1.54
N LEU A 21 -0.98 -2.74 1.95
CA LEU A 21 -0.36 -2.18 3.14
C LEU A 21 -0.68 -2.97 4.43
N ARG A 22 -1.85 -3.59 4.51
CA ARG A 22 -2.26 -4.46 5.63
C ARG A 22 -1.30 -5.64 5.80
N TYR A 23 -0.94 -6.32 4.70
CA TYR A 23 -0.01 -7.44 4.74
C TYR A 23 1.40 -6.97 5.12
N ILE A 24 1.82 -5.82 4.61
CA ILE A 24 3.12 -5.23 4.96
C ILE A 24 3.16 -4.85 6.44
N GLN A 25 2.05 -4.35 6.98
CA GLN A 25 1.92 -4.03 8.40
C GLN A 25 2.08 -5.27 9.29
N GLU A 26 1.45 -6.39 8.92
CA GLU A 26 1.60 -7.67 9.64
C GLU A 26 3.02 -8.22 9.54
N LEU A 27 3.63 -8.19 8.35
CA LEU A 27 5.01 -8.66 8.13
C LEU A 27 6.05 -7.86 8.93
N LEU A 28 5.80 -6.56 9.16
CA LEU A 28 6.67 -5.70 9.96
C LEU A 28 6.36 -5.74 11.47
N GLY A 29 5.30 -6.45 11.88
CA GLY A 29 4.87 -6.56 13.27
C GLY A 29 4.37 -5.23 13.86
N HIS A 30 3.83 -4.34 13.03
CA HIS A 30 3.37 -3.02 13.47
C HIS A 30 2.01 -3.11 14.15
N LYS A 31 1.98 -2.88 15.47
CA LYS A 31 0.75 -2.86 16.28
C LYS A 31 -0.20 -1.69 15.94
N HIS A 32 0.31 -0.63 15.31
CA HIS A 32 -0.46 0.55 14.94
C HIS A 32 -0.23 0.91 13.46
N SER A 33 -1.30 1.30 12.74
CA SER A 33 -1.23 1.66 11.32
C SER A 33 -0.40 2.92 11.06
N LYS A 34 -0.30 3.81 12.05
CA LYS A 34 0.33 5.13 11.96
C LYS A 34 1.79 5.10 11.48
N THR A 35 2.56 4.05 11.79
CA THR A 35 3.95 3.89 11.34
C THR A 35 4.06 3.28 9.94
N THR A 36 2.95 2.80 9.39
CA THR A 36 2.84 2.14 8.08
C THR A 36 2.12 3.02 7.07
N GLU A 37 1.28 3.95 7.54
CA GLU A 37 0.63 4.99 6.73
C GLU A 37 1.62 5.85 5.96
N ILE A 38 2.85 6.05 6.46
CA ILE A 38 3.91 6.77 5.74
C ILE A 38 4.21 6.16 4.35
N TYR A 39 3.92 4.87 4.16
CA TYR A 39 4.14 4.20 2.89
C TYR A 39 2.98 4.37 1.89
N THR A 40 1.81 4.86 2.33
CA THR A 40 0.68 5.15 1.42
C THR A 40 1.03 6.20 0.37
N PHE A 41 1.94 7.14 0.68
CA PHE A 41 2.38 8.17 -0.25
C PHE A 41 3.13 7.60 -1.48
N VAL A 42 3.79 6.45 -1.30
CA VAL A 42 4.50 5.72 -2.37
C VAL A 42 3.49 5.03 -3.32
N SER A 43 2.34 4.61 -2.79
CA SER A 43 1.35 3.79 -3.50
C SER A 43 0.32 4.58 -4.34
N ARG A 44 0.49 5.90 -4.56
CA ARG A 44 -0.44 6.67 -5.41
C ARG A 44 -0.63 6.10 -6.83
N LYS A 45 0.27 5.22 -7.29
CA LYS A 45 0.11 4.40 -8.51
C LYS A 45 -1.11 3.47 -8.50
N PHE A 46 -1.64 3.08 -7.33
CA PHE A 46 -2.75 2.13 -7.21
C PHE A 46 -4.14 2.78 -7.17
N LEU A 47 -4.24 4.07 -6.81
CA LEU A 47 -5.54 4.77 -6.76
C LEU A 47 -6.25 4.77 -8.12
N GLY A 48 -5.51 4.86 -9.23
CA GLY A 48 -6.07 4.77 -10.58
C GLY A 48 -6.50 3.37 -11.02
N LYS A 49 -6.16 2.31 -10.26
CA LYS A 49 -6.60 0.93 -10.53
C LYS A 49 -7.86 0.54 -9.77
N ILE A 50 -8.30 1.36 -8.81
CA ILE A 50 -9.54 1.11 -8.07
C ILE A 50 -10.70 1.42 -9.02
N LYS A 51 -11.27 0.36 -9.61
CA LYS A 51 -12.48 0.48 -10.41
C LYS A 51 -13.64 0.86 -9.48
N SER A 52 -14.34 1.94 -9.79
CA SER A 52 -15.54 2.28 -9.05
C SER A 52 -16.61 1.23 -9.34
N PRO A 53 -17.34 0.74 -8.31
CA PRO A 53 -18.52 -0.09 -8.54
C PRO A 53 -19.52 0.58 -9.49
N LEU A 54 -19.57 1.91 -9.52
CA LEU A 54 -20.43 2.68 -10.41
C LEU A 54 -20.00 2.62 -11.88
N ASP A 55 -18.71 2.42 -12.16
CA ASP A 55 -18.20 2.25 -13.53
C ASP A 55 -18.70 0.93 -14.15
N THR A 56 -19.02 -0.05 -13.31
CA THR A 56 -19.57 -1.35 -13.75
C THR A 56 -21.06 -1.26 -14.09
N ILE A 57 -21.78 -0.33 -13.46
CA ILE A 57 -23.23 -0.15 -13.65
C ILE A 57 -23.51 0.73 -14.88
N LYS A 58 -22.62 1.68 -15.21
CA LYS A 58 -22.82 2.62 -16.31
C LYS A 58 -22.46 2.08 -17.71
N GLY A 59 -21.92 0.87 -17.80
CA GLY A 59 -21.47 0.25 -19.05
C GLY A 59 -22.52 -0.64 -19.73
N SER A 60 -23.76 -0.68 -19.23
CA SER A 60 -24.87 -1.50 -19.75
C SER A 60 -25.96 -0.69 -20.45
N GLU A 61 -25.60 0.43 -21.09
CA GLU A 61 -26.48 1.22 -21.97
C GLU A 61 -26.01 1.12 -23.43
#